data_AF-A0AA37Q4F1-F1
#
_entry.id   AF-A0AA37Q4F1-F1
#
_cell.length_a   1.000
_cell.length_b   1.000
_cell.length_c   1.000
_cell.angle_alpha   90.00
_cell.angle_beta   90.00
_cell.angle_gamma   90.00
#
_symmetry.space_group_name_H-M   'P 1'
#
loop_
_entity.id
_entity.type
_entity.pdbx_description
1 polymer ?
#
loop_
_entity_poly.entity_id
_entity_poly.type
_entity_poly.pdbx_seq_one_letter_code
_entity_poly.pdbx_strand_id
1 'polypeptide(L)'
;MTHSGTLFSVFMPNVTAAGLRPIGPPVVSAIQAALQAEGLPVDTLGDLDPKQMVVAKTADRRILGTINDLALTTEHVIATTGGLARCDINALHHGLHRTINSITGYIPPIDLVTASRQDQR
;
A
#
# COMPACT_ATOMS: atom_id res chain seq x y z
N MET A 1 2.73 4.55 0.68
CA MET A 1 1.51 4.84 1.48
C MET A 1 0.99 3.52 2.01
N THR A 2 0.32 3.52 3.16
CA THR A 2 -0.08 2.28 3.85
C THR A 2 -1.47 2.45 4.46
N HIS A 3 -2.37 1.49 4.22
CA HIS A 3 -3.67 1.43 4.87
C HIS A 3 -3.49 1.05 6.34
N SER A 4 -4.03 1.84 7.28
CA SER A 4 -3.74 1.64 8.70
C SER A 4 -4.36 0.39 9.31
N GLY A 5 -5.49 -0.10 8.77
CA GLY A 5 -6.18 -1.27 9.31
C GLY A 5 -5.62 -2.60 8.82
N THR A 6 -5.10 -2.64 7.59
CA THR A 6 -4.65 -3.89 6.95
C THR A 6 -3.17 -3.91 6.62
N LEU A 7 -2.49 -2.77 6.74
CA LEU A 7 -1.14 -2.54 6.26
C LEU A 7 -0.93 -2.78 4.75
N PHE A 8 -2.00 -2.79 3.97
CA PHE A 8 -1.88 -2.85 2.51
C PHE A 8 -1.16 -1.59 2.01
N SER A 9 -0.04 -1.78 1.30
CA SER A 9 0.93 -0.72 1.05
C SER A 9 1.19 -0.53 -0.44
N VAL A 10 1.10 0.72 -0.87
CA VAL A 10 1.36 1.12 -2.24
C VAL A 10 2.57 2.04 -2.30
N PHE A 11 3.54 1.65 -3.11
CA PHE A 11 4.69 2.47 -3.47
C PHE A 11 4.46 3.15 -4.83
N MET A 12 4.60 4.48 -4.87
CA MET A 12 4.42 5.30 -6.08
C MET A 12 5.76 5.98 -6.43
N PRO A 13 6.51 5.47 -7.41
CA PRO A 13 7.77 6.09 -7.83
C PRO A 13 7.58 7.30 -8.75
N ASN A 14 8.62 8.13 -8.87
CA ASN A 14 8.71 9.24 -9.84
C ASN A 14 7.58 10.26 -9.74
N VAL A 15 7.06 10.45 -8.54
CA VAL A 15 5.95 11.36 -8.30
C VAL A 15 6.45 12.77 -8.06
N THR A 16 5.87 13.74 -8.78
CA THR A 16 6.15 15.17 -8.58
C THR A 16 5.13 15.79 -7.63
N ALA A 17 5.50 16.90 -6.98
CA ALA A 17 4.58 17.63 -6.12
C ALA A 17 3.34 18.14 -6.86
N ALA A 18 3.48 18.50 -8.15
CA ALA A 18 2.36 18.89 -9.00
C ALA A 18 1.48 17.70 -9.37
N GLY A 19 2.08 16.54 -9.66
CA GLY A 19 1.36 15.30 -9.96
C GLY A 19 0.58 14.73 -8.77
N LEU A 20 0.91 15.12 -7.54
CA LEU A 20 0.16 14.78 -6.32
C LEU A 20 -0.92 15.78 -5.94
N ARG A 21 -1.17 16.82 -6.73
CA ARG A 21 -2.15 17.84 -6.37
C ARG A 21 -3.28 17.84 -7.40
N PRO A 22 -4.51 17.46 -7.01
CA PRO A 22 -4.95 16.97 -5.69
C PRO A 22 -4.44 15.55 -5.39
N ILE A 23 -4.29 15.21 -4.09
CA ILE A 23 -3.67 13.94 -3.66
C ILE A 23 -4.57 12.72 -3.86
N GLY A 24 -5.88 12.90 -3.84
CA GLY A 24 -6.85 11.82 -3.95
C GLY A 24 -6.75 11.01 -5.25
N PRO A 25 -6.98 11.61 -6.43
CA PRO A 25 -6.98 10.87 -7.69
C PRO A 25 -5.73 9.99 -7.95
N PRO A 26 -4.49 10.48 -7.80
CA PRO A 26 -3.31 9.65 -8.07
C PRO A 26 -3.16 8.51 -7.04
N VAL A 27 -3.55 8.73 -5.79
CA VAL A 27 -3.46 7.69 -4.74
C VAL A 27 -4.55 6.64 -4.91
N VAL A 28 -5.79 7.04 -5.15
CA VAL A 28 -6.89 6.10 -5.41
C VAL A 28 -6.56 5.23 -6.62
N SER A 29 -6.08 5.83 -7.71
CA SER A 29 -5.65 5.09 -8.90
C SER A 29 -4.53 4.10 -8.58
N ALA A 30 -3.55 4.47 -7.76
CA ALA A 30 -2.46 3.58 -7.39
C ALA A 30 -2.92 2.41 -6.49
N ILE A 31 -3.86 2.65 -5.57
CA ILE A 31 -4.49 1.62 -4.74
C ILE A 31 -5.29 0.65 -5.60
N GLN A 32 -6.11 1.16 -6.51
CA GLN A 32 -6.92 0.32 -7.41
C GLN A 32 -6.05 -0.54 -8.32
N ALA A 33 -4.96 0.02 -8.86
CA ALA A 33 -4.00 -0.74 -9.66
C ALA A 33 -3.32 -1.85 -8.85
N ALA A 34 -2.91 -1.57 -7.60
CA ALA A 34 -2.32 -2.56 -6.72
C ALA A 34 -3.31 -3.68 -6.34
N LEU A 35 -4.58 -3.35 -6.10
CA LEU A 35 -5.65 -4.33 -5.88
C LEU A 35 -5.86 -5.21 -7.12
N GLN A 36 -5.93 -4.61 -8.30
CA GLN A 36 -6.08 -5.35 -9.56
C GLN A 36 -4.90 -6.28 -9.83
N ALA A 37 -3.67 -5.84 -9.54
CA ALA A 37 -2.47 -6.67 -9.69
C ALA A 37 -2.48 -7.90 -8.76
N GLU A 38 -3.16 -7.80 -7.61
CA GLU A 38 -3.42 -8.94 -6.70
C GLU A 38 -4.67 -9.74 -7.07
N GLY A 39 -5.36 -9.40 -8.17
CA GLY A 39 -6.60 -10.04 -8.59
C GLY A 39 -7.81 -9.69 -7.73
N LEU A 40 -7.72 -8.62 -6.93
CA LEU A 40 -8.79 -8.15 -6.06
C LEU A 40 -9.69 -7.11 -6.77
N PRO A 41 -10.99 -7.10 -6.47
CA PRO A 41 -11.88 -6.01 -6.87
C PRO A 41 -11.37 -4.64 -6.40
N VAL A 42 -11.56 -3.60 -7.22
CA VAL A 42 -11.09 -2.22 -6.93
C VAL A 42 -11.78 -1.58 -5.72
N ASP A 43 -12.93 -2.11 -5.31
CA ASP A 43 -13.73 -1.70 -4.15
C ASP A 43 -13.44 -2.52 -2.89
N THR A 44 -12.39 -3.35 -2.88
CA THR A 44 -12.08 -4.25 -1.75
C THR A 44 -11.76 -3.50 -0.46
N LEU A 45 -11.22 -2.28 -0.55
CA LEU A 45 -10.99 -1.38 0.59
C LEU A 45 -12.16 -0.41 0.83
N GLY A 46 -13.33 -0.70 0.27
CA GLY A 46 -14.47 0.21 0.21
C GLY A 46 -14.45 1.14 -0.99
N ASP A 47 -15.48 1.97 -1.14
CA ASP A 47 -15.56 3.00 -2.17
C ASP A 47 -14.64 4.18 -1.81
N LEU A 48 -13.50 4.25 -2.48
CA LEU A 48 -12.50 5.28 -2.26
C LEU A 48 -12.84 6.54 -3.09
N ASP A 49 -13.63 7.46 -2.54
CA ASP A 49 -13.90 8.75 -3.18
C ASP A 49 -12.62 9.61 -3.23
N PRO A 50 -12.07 9.90 -4.44
CA PRO A 50 -10.87 10.72 -4.59
C PRO A 50 -11.02 12.15 -4.07
N LYS A 51 -12.25 12.67 -3.93
CA LYS A 51 -12.51 14.03 -3.41
C LYS A 51 -12.52 14.08 -1.89
N GLN A 52 -12.84 12.97 -1.23
CA GLN A 52 -12.92 12.86 0.23
C GLN A 52 -11.69 12.19 0.85
N MET A 53 -10.72 11.79 0.02
CA MET A 53 -9.52 11.14 0.50
C MET A 53 -8.62 12.11 1.27
N VAL A 54 -8.36 11.79 2.54
CA VAL A 54 -7.46 12.56 3.41
C VAL A 54 -6.26 11.69 3.78
N VAL A 55 -5.05 12.24 3.64
CA VAL A 55 -3.84 11.62 4.17
C VAL A 55 -3.63 12.07 5.60
N ALA A 56 -3.84 11.17 6.55
CA ALA A 56 -3.59 11.41 7.96
C ALA A 56 -2.15 11.05 8.34
N LYS A 57 -1.58 11.80 9.28
CA LYS A 57 -0.38 11.37 10.00
C LYS A 57 -0.82 10.43 11.13
N THR A 58 -0.12 9.33 11.32
CA THR A 58 -0.34 8.44 12.46
C THR A 58 0.55 8.83 13.64
N ALA A 59 -0.01 8.80 14.86
CA ALA A 59 0.75 8.92 16.11
C ALA A 59 1.06 7.56 16.74
N ASP A 60 0.52 6.45 16.20
CA ASP A 60 0.84 5.11 16.68
C ASP A 60 2.26 4.74 16.25
N ARG A 61 3.15 4.64 17.24
CA ARG A 61 4.57 4.32 17.04
C ARG A 61 4.79 2.95 16.42
N ARG A 62 3.89 1.99 16.65
CA ARG A 62 4.01 0.63 16.07
C ARG A 62 3.68 0.67 14.59
N ILE A 63 2.59 1.36 14.21
CA ILE A 63 2.25 1.60 12.80
C ILE A 63 3.39 2.36 12.11
N LEU A 64 3.94 3.38 12.77
CA LEU A 64 5.07 4.15 12.22
C LEU A 64 6.33 3.29 12.05
N GLY A 65 6.63 2.42 13.01
CA GLY A 65 7.71 1.43 12.89
C GLY A 65 7.51 0.53 11.68
N THR A 66 6.32 -0.03 11.50
CA THR A 66 6.02 -0.87 10.34
C THR A 66 6.09 -0.10 9.02
N ILE A 67 5.64 1.15 8.96
CA ILE A 67 5.80 1.98 7.75
C ILE A 67 7.29 2.17 7.43
N ASN A 68 8.14 2.39 8.43
CA ASN A 68 9.59 2.50 8.23
C ASN A 68 10.19 1.18 7.75
N ASP A 69 9.79 0.04 8.32
CA ASP A 69 10.27 -1.28 7.91
C ASP A 69 9.89 -1.58 6.43
N LEU A 70 8.66 -1.24 6.04
CA LEU A 70 8.20 -1.39 4.64
C LEU A 70 8.92 -0.43 3.69
N ALA A 71 9.24 0.79 4.14
CA ALA A 71 10.04 1.73 3.37
C ALA A 71 11.46 1.20 3.16
N LEU A 72 12.12 0.73 4.23
CA LEU A 72 13.46 0.14 4.15
C LEU A 72 13.49 -1.11 3.28
N THR A 73 12.47 -1.96 3.37
CA THR A 73 12.30 -3.15 2.51
C THR A 73 12.19 -2.74 1.04
N THR A 74 11.41 -1.69 0.76
CA THR A 74 11.25 -1.16 -0.59
C THR A 74 12.58 -0.65 -1.16
N GLU A 75 13.32 0.13 -0.38
CA GLU A 75 14.65 0.62 -0.77
C GLU A 75 15.62 -0.53 -1.05
N HIS A 76 15.63 -1.54 -0.20
CA HIS A 76 16.47 -2.72 -0.36
C HIS A 76 16.14 -3.51 -1.64
N VAL A 77 14.85 -3.75 -1.92
CA VAL A 77 14.42 -4.47 -3.13
C VAL A 77 14.76 -3.65 -4.38
N ILE A 78 14.56 -2.34 -4.37
CA ILE A 78 14.94 -1.47 -5.48
C ILE A 78 16.45 -1.52 -5.72
N ALA A 79 17.26 -1.48 -4.66
CA ALA A 79 18.73 -1.55 -4.79
C ALA A 79 19.18 -2.90 -5.36
N THR A 80 18.64 -4.01 -4.85
CA THR A 80 19.03 -5.37 -5.27
C THR A 80 18.56 -5.74 -6.67
N THR A 81 17.48 -5.12 -7.16
CA THR A 81 17.01 -5.26 -8.55
C THR A 81 17.82 -4.42 -9.55
N GLY A 82 18.82 -3.67 -9.09
CA GLY A 82 19.67 -2.83 -9.96
C GLY A 82 19.11 -1.42 -10.17
N GLY A 83 18.32 -0.94 -9.23
CA GLY A 83 17.74 0.40 -9.21
C GLY A 83 16.31 0.46 -9.73
N LEU A 84 15.68 1.61 -9.53
CA LEU A 84 14.25 1.82 -9.80
C LEU A 84 13.85 1.52 -11.26
N ALA A 85 14.73 1.80 -12.22
CA ALA A 85 14.47 1.54 -13.64
C ALA A 85 14.35 0.05 -14.00
N ARG A 86 14.84 -0.84 -13.13
CA ARG A 86 14.81 -2.31 -13.31
C ARG A 86 13.89 -3.01 -12.30
N CYS A 87 13.26 -2.25 -11.41
CA CYS A 87 12.39 -2.78 -10.39
C CYS A 87 10.98 -2.99 -10.96
N ASP A 88 10.47 -4.22 -10.90
CA ASP A 88 9.06 -4.50 -11.16
C ASP A 88 8.23 -4.07 -9.93
N ILE A 89 7.46 -3.00 -10.10
CA ILE A 89 6.65 -2.41 -9.04
C ILE A 89 5.53 -3.36 -8.59
N ASN A 90 4.96 -4.16 -9.50
CA ASN A 90 3.93 -5.12 -9.14
C ASN A 90 4.53 -6.26 -8.32
N ALA A 91 5.72 -6.75 -8.68
CA ALA A 91 6.43 -7.76 -7.90
C ALA A 91 6.83 -7.23 -6.51
N LEU A 92 7.25 -5.96 -6.44
CA LEU A 92 7.52 -5.27 -5.17
C LEU A 92 6.26 -5.21 -4.29
N HIS A 93 5.15 -4.68 -4.81
CA HIS A 93 3.87 -4.63 -4.08
C HIS A 93 3.44 -6.02 -3.63
N HIS A 94 3.54 -7.02 -4.50
CA HIS A 94 3.22 -8.41 -4.19
C HIS A 94 4.02 -8.97 -3.00
N GLY A 95 5.31 -8.62 -2.90
CA GLY A 95 6.15 -8.94 -1.75
C GLY A 95 5.71 -8.20 -0.47
N LEU A 96 5.44 -6.90 -0.59
CA LEU A 96 4.97 -6.09 0.55
C LEU A 96 3.64 -6.61 1.12
N HIS A 97 2.70 -6.99 0.26
CA HIS A 97 1.38 -7.49 0.67
C HIS A 97 1.43 -8.87 1.35
N ARG A 98 2.55 -9.59 1.22
CA ARG A 98 2.81 -10.87 1.88
C ARG A 98 3.81 -10.76 3.03
N THR A 99 4.27 -9.53 3.34
CA THR A 99 5.18 -9.29 4.46
C THR A 99 4.43 -9.43 5.78
N ILE A 100 4.82 -10.43 6.57
CA ILE A 100 4.22 -10.73 7.86
C ILE A 100 4.68 -9.69 8.89
N ASN A 101 3.73 -9.05 9.56
CA ASN A 101 4.00 -8.06 10.59
C ASN A 101 3.34 -8.46 11.92
N SER A 102 4.04 -8.23 13.04
CA SER A 102 3.50 -8.59 14.37
C SER A 102 2.28 -7.75 14.76
N ILE A 103 2.19 -6.50 14.27
CA ILE A 103 1.08 -5.59 14.55
C ILE A 103 -0.25 -6.06 13.94
N THR A 104 -0.20 -6.88 12.89
CA THR A 104 -1.38 -7.52 12.28
C THR A 104 -1.63 -8.92 12.84
N GLY A 105 -1.00 -9.28 13.97
CA GLY A 105 -1.11 -10.62 14.53
C GLY A 105 -0.45 -11.68 13.65
N TYR A 106 0.60 -11.30 12.90
CA TYR A 106 1.28 -12.15 11.91
C TYR A 106 0.41 -12.57 10.72
N ILE A 107 -0.69 -11.86 10.49
CA ILE A 107 -1.52 -12.02 9.29
C ILE A 107 -0.97 -11.10 8.20
N PRO A 108 -0.67 -11.62 6.99
CA PRO A 108 -0.27 -10.82 5.85
C PRO A 108 -1.33 -9.76 5.46
N PRO A 109 -0.91 -8.60 4.95
CA PRO A 109 -1.84 -7.58 4.47
C PRO A 109 -2.87 -8.08 3.46
N ILE A 110 -2.47 -8.95 2.53
CA ILE A 110 -3.38 -9.48 1.50
C ILE A 110 -4.54 -10.29 2.09
N ASP A 111 -4.26 -11.06 3.14
CA ASP A 111 -5.26 -11.89 3.81
C ASP A 111 -6.22 -11.02 4.63
N LEU A 112 -5.70 -9.99 5.32
CA LEU A 112 -6.53 -9.03 6.04
C LEU A 112 -7.46 -8.24 5.13
N VAL A 113 -6.97 -7.78 3.97
CA VAL A 113 -7.79 -7.08 2.98
C VAL A 113 -8.90 -8.00 2.45
N THR A 114 -8.58 -9.27 2.20
CA THR A 114 -9.55 -10.26 1.73
C THR A 114 -10.62 -10.56 2.78
N ALA A 115 -10.21 -10.72 4.05
CA ALA A 115 -11.13 -10.96 5.16
C ALA A 115 -12.05 -9.76 5.44
N SER A 116 -11.50 -8.53 5.42
CA SER A 116 -12.25 -7.31 5.67
C SER A 116 -13.40 -7.09 4.67
N ARG A 117 -13.25 -7.56 3.43
CA ARG A 117 -14.31 -7.52 2.42
C ARG A 117 -15.47 -8.48 2.74
N GLN A 118 -15.19 -9.62 3.36
CA GLN A 118 -16.22 -10.59 3.71
C GLN A 118 -17.14 -10.05 4.81
N ASP A 119 -16.60 -9.27 5.76
CA ASP A 119 -17.35 -8.64 6.84
C ASP A 119 -18.22 -7.44 6.37
N GLN A 120 -17.97 -6.91 5.17
CA GLN A 120 -18.71 -5.78 4.59
C GLN A 120 -19.88 -6.22 3.67
N ARG A 121 -20.10 -7.53 3.50
CA ARG A 121 -21.19 -8.10 2.70
C ARG A 121 -22.35 -8.56 3.57
#